data_AF-A0A936MNB2-F1
#
_entry.id   AF-A0A936MNB2-F1
#
_cell.length_a   1.000
_cell.length_b   1.000
_cell.length_c   1.000
_cell.angle_alpha   90.00
_cell.angle_beta   90.00
_cell.angle_gamma   90.00
#
_symmetry.space_group_name_H-M   'P 1'
#
loop_
_entity.id
_entity.type
_entity.pdbx_description
1 polymer ?
#
loop_
_entity_poly.entity_id
_entity_poly.type
_entity_poly.pdbx_seq_one_letter_code
_entity_poly.pdbx_strand_id
1 'polypeptide(L)'
;MTCLLFFNELSATPLSSNLHEARFRMDRFIGTLQRVQYTSNGKLPTLRLHMNVADLELTAQYPIARWLNDPDVEKEQRTWLQALAARSPLFPTAAEVAVAVHPEDRVDCFHAKREALALSAARLMDGLPVSILSDPVWDTEWLEITIHALDAAGDLVESQEKFRHASRPEHIDIHADWLHSLSRITVKDGRDLWDKRKTLFPALEMCKEVRAQLAGFKSGDPALRQIVKRLLEMQQFFATWQGTAIGPSSLPTKCTPESVSTMNKYREEHTFTRENGQQIEFSWHVRFTPDPGRIFFDGDPDTFKGIVGCIARDGLPTVKAPT
;
A
#
# COMPACT_ATOMS: atom_id res chain seq x y z
N MET A 1 4.52 -10.48 -4.13
CA MET A 1 3.08 -10.14 -4.04
C MET A 1 2.60 -9.70 -5.43
N THR A 2 1.30 -9.77 -5.70
CA THR A 2 0.74 -9.23 -6.96
C THR A 2 0.73 -7.71 -6.90
N CYS A 3 1.19 -7.02 -7.95
CA CYS A 3 1.13 -5.56 -8.02
C CYS A 3 -0.32 -5.07 -7.97
N LEU A 4 -0.60 -4.06 -7.14
CA LEU A 4 -1.90 -3.40 -7.10
C LEU A 4 -1.83 -2.15 -7.96
N LEU A 5 -2.73 -2.07 -8.94
CA LEU A 5 -2.85 -0.93 -9.84
C LEU A 5 -4.12 -0.15 -9.49
N PHE A 6 -4.02 1.18 -9.53
CA PHE A 6 -5.09 2.08 -9.16
C PHE A 6 -5.38 2.97 -10.36
N PHE A 7 -6.53 2.81 -11.01
CA PHE A 7 -6.88 3.64 -12.16
C PHE A 7 -7.11 5.08 -11.70
N ASN A 8 -6.27 6.00 -12.18
CA ASN A 8 -6.36 7.42 -11.86
C ASN A 8 -7.57 8.05 -12.58
N GLU A 9 -8.62 8.33 -11.83
CA GLU A 9 -9.85 8.90 -12.34
C GLU A 9 -9.70 10.30 -12.88
N LEU A 10 -8.68 11.05 -12.45
CA LEU A 10 -8.43 12.38 -13.02
C LEU A 10 -8.02 12.30 -14.49
N SER A 11 -7.48 11.16 -14.93
CA SER A 11 -7.17 10.90 -16.33
C SER A 11 -8.40 10.55 -17.18
N ALA A 12 -9.57 10.39 -16.56
CA ALA A 12 -10.81 10.03 -17.23
C ALA A 12 -11.53 11.23 -17.91
N THR A 13 -11.04 12.48 -17.76
CA THR A 13 -11.81 13.66 -18.19
C THR A 13 -10.93 14.73 -18.84
N PRO A 14 -11.11 15.06 -20.14
CA PRO A 14 -11.82 14.28 -21.18
C PRO A 14 -10.97 13.13 -21.72
N LEU A 15 -11.58 11.95 -21.91
CA LEU A 15 -10.84 10.75 -22.31
C LEU A 15 -10.42 10.67 -23.77
N SER A 16 -11.23 11.16 -24.71
CA SER A 16 -10.92 11.22 -26.16
C SER A 16 -11.98 12.03 -26.90
N SER A 17 -11.59 12.63 -28.02
CA SER A 17 -12.50 13.40 -28.89
C SER A 17 -13.31 12.53 -29.86
N ASN A 18 -12.84 11.32 -30.16
CA ASN A 18 -13.45 10.42 -31.14
C ASN A 18 -13.11 8.95 -30.87
N LEU A 19 -13.76 8.03 -31.60
CA LEU A 19 -13.59 6.58 -31.45
C LEU A 19 -12.17 6.08 -31.77
N HIS A 20 -11.51 6.65 -32.78
CA HIS A 20 -10.17 6.24 -33.17
C HIS A 20 -9.17 6.55 -32.05
N GLU A 21 -9.24 7.76 -31.50
CA GLU A 21 -8.44 8.18 -30.35
C GLU A 21 -8.75 7.35 -29.10
N ALA A 22 -10.03 7.06 -28.84
CA ALA A 22 -10.45 6.23 -27.71
C ALA A 22 -9.85 4.82 -27.78
N ARG A 23 -9.91 4.18 -28.95
CA ARG A 23 -9.29 2.86 -29.18
C ARG A 23 -7.78 2.94 -28.98
N PHE A 24 -7.11 3.89 -29.63
CA PHE A 24 -5.66 4.08 -29.52
C PHE A 24 -5.19 4.28 -28.06
N ARG A 25 -5.90 5.11 -27.29
CA ARG A 25 -5.58 5.36 -25.88
C ARG A 25 -5.79 4.11 -25.02
N MET A 26 -6.83 3.32 -25.30
CA MET A 26 -7.05 2.03 -24.63
C MET A 26 -5.97 1.01 -24.95
N ASP A 27 -5.54 0.89 -26.20
CA ASP A 27 -4.44 0.01 -26.59
C ASP A 27 -3.15 0.35 -25.82
N ARG A 28 -2.81 1.65 -25.72
CA ARG A 28 -1.66 2.09 -24.93
C ARG A 28 -1.83 1.81 -23.45
N PHE A 29 -3.02 2.05 -22.91
CA PHE A 29 -3.32 1.77 -21.51
C PHE A 29 -3.15 0.27 -21.20
N ILE A 30 -3.74 -0.61 -22.01
CA ILE A 30 -3.59 -2.06 -21.89
C ILE A 30 -2.13 -2.47 -22.02
N GLY A 31 -1.40 -1.93 -22.99
CA GLY A 31 0.04 -2.17 -23.14
C GLY A 31 0.84 -1.80 -21.88
N THR A 32 0.44 -0.73 -21.19
CA THR A 32 1.04 -0.30 -19.92
C THR A 32 0.78 -1.33 -18.81
N LEU A 33 -0.45 -1.81 -18.68
CA LEU A 33 -0.81 -2.82 -17.68
C LEU A 33 -0.14 -4.18 -17.99
N GLN A 34 -0.05 -4.57 -19.26
CA GLN A 34 0.67 -5.77 -19.69
C GLN A 34 2.17 -5.65 -19.42
N ARG A 35 2.76 -4.46 -19.57
CA ARG A 35 4.15 -4.21 -19.19
C ARG A 35 4.38 -4.43 -17.69
N VAL A 36 3.46 -4.00 -16.83
CA VAL A 36 3.50 -4.32 -15.39
C VAL A 36 3.50 -5.83 -15.16
N GLN A 37 2.61 -6.56 -15.84
CA GLN A 37 2.53 -8.02 -15.73
C GLN A 37 3.86 -8.68 -16.11
N TYR A 38 4.44 -8.27 -17.24
CA TYR A 38 5.71 -8.79 -17.72
C TYR A 38 6.84 -8.57 -16.71
N THR A 39 6.99 -7.33 -16.22
CA THR A 39 8.02 -6.96 -15.24
C THR A 39 7.79 -7.61 -13.87
N SER A 40 6.55 -7.99 -13.54
CA SER A 40 6.18 -8.64 -12.27
C SER A 40 6.19 -10.19 -12.34
N ASN A 41 7.13 -10.78 -13.09
CA ASN A 41 7.26 -12.23 -13.30
C ASN A 41 6.00 -12.88 -13.90
N GLY A 42 5.31 -12.19 -14.81
CA GLY A 42 4.13 -12.70 -15.51
C GLY A 42 2.85 -12.76 -14.68
N LYS A 43 2.88 -12.36 -13.40
CA LYS A 43 1.70 -12.36 -12.54
C LYS A 43 0.75 -11.25 -12.95
N LEU A 44 -0.46 -11.62 -13.34
CA LEU A 44 -1.50 -10.66 -13.70
C LEU A 44 -1.76 -9.70 -12.52
N PRO A 45 -1.65 -8.36 -12.72
CA PRO A 45 -1.88 -7.38 -11.67
C PRO A 45 -3.34 -7.37 -11.22
N THR A 46 -3.61 -6.69 -10.10
CA THR A 46 -4.98 -6.38 -9.68
C THR A 46 -5.22 -4.90 -9.95
N LEU A 47 -5.99 -4.58 -10.97
CA LEU A 47 -6.47 -3.23 -11.21
C LEU A 47 -7.64 -2.93 -10.27
N ARG A 48 -7.71 -1.71 -9.75
CA ARG A 48 -8.79 -1.22 -8.90
C ARG A 48 -9.30 0.12 -9.43
N LEU A 49 -10.61 0.30 -9.40
CA LEU A 49 -11.31 1.49 -9.88
C LEU A 49 -12.32 1.96 -8.83
N HIS A 50 -12.58 3.27 -8.79
CA HIS A 50 -13.55 3.87 -7.87
C HIS A 50 -14.98 3.83 -8.42
N MET A 51 -15.11 3.44 -9.68
CA MET A 51 -16.35 3.25 -10.41
C MET A 51 -16.31 1.89 -11.09
N ASN A 52 -17.48 1.41 -11.51
CA ASN A 52 -17.55 0.21 -12.33
C ASN A 52 -16.78 0.44 -13.64
N VAL A 53 -15.85 -0.46 -13.95
CA VAL A 53 -15.02 -0.37 -15.16
C VAL A 53 -15.88 -0.32 -16.42
N ALA A 54 -17.02 -1.01 -16.44
CA ALA A 54 -17.92 -1.06 -17.59
C ALA A 54 -18.51 0.31 -17.95
N ASP A 55 -18.67 1.20 -16.96
CA ASP A 55 -19.37 2.47 -17.08
C ASP A 55 -18.42 3.63 -17.45
N LEU A 56 -17.11 3.38 -17.53
CA LEU A 56 -16.14 4.41 -17.90
C LEU A 56 -16.30 4.78 -19.38
N GLU A 57 -16.76 6.01 -19.64
CA GLU A 57 -16.93 6.58 -20.98
C GLU A 57 -15.57 6.98 -21.59
N LEU A 58 -15.15 6.28 -22.65
CA LEU A 58 -13.89 6.57 -23.34
C LEU A 58 -14.03 7.76 -24.31
N THR A 59 -15.21 7.89 -24.91
CA THR A 59 -15.66 9.09 -25.63
C THR A 59 -17.18 9.11 -25.58
N ALA A 60 -17.83 10.13 -26.13
CA ALA A 60 -19.29 10.26 -26.04
C ALA A 60 -20.02 8.99 -26.55
N GLN A 61 -20.82 8.38 -25.67
CA GLN A 61 -21.62 7.16 -25.96
C GLN A 61 -20.75 5.94 -26.30
N TYR A 62 -19.53 5.88 -25.78
CA TYR A 62 -18.60 4.80 -26.02
C TYR A 62 -17.94 4.38 -24.70
N PRO A 63 -18.71 3.72 -23.80
CA PRO A 63 -18.19 3.18 -22.56
C PRO A 63 -17.29 1.97 -22.79
N ILE A 64 -16.48 1.60 -21.80
CA ILE A 64 -15.68 0.35 -21.84
C ILE A 64 -16.57 -0.87 -22.14
N ALA A 65 -17.80 -0.92 -21.62
CA ALA A 65 -18.74 -1.99 -21.96
C ALA A 65 -18.96 -2.14 -23.49
N ARG A 66 -19.01 -1.01 -24.21
CA ARG A 66 -19.12 -0.99 -25.67
C ARG A 66 -17.79 -1.35 -26.33
N TRP A 67 -16.67 -0.83 -25.82
CA TRP A 67 -15.32 -1.17 -26.30
C TRP A 67 -15.02 -2.68 -26.20
N LEU A 68 -15.45 -3.33 -25.12
CA LEU A 68 -15.32 -4.79 -24.92
C LEU A 68 -16.10 -5.62 -25.95
N ASN A 69 -17.07 -5.04 -26.63
CA ASN A 69 -17.89 -5.69 -27.65
C ASN A 69 -17.63 -5.14 -29.06
N ASP A 70 -16.66 -4.24 -29.22
CA ASP A 70 -16.36 -3.60 -30.49
C ASP A 70 -15.65 -4.57 -31.45
N PRO A 71 -16.19 -4.84 -32.65
CA PRO A 71 -15.57 -5.75 -33.61
C PRO A 71 -14.25 -5.21 -34.21
N ASP A 72 -14.05 -3.90 -34.20
CA ASP A 72 -12.83 -3.27 -34.71
C ASP A 72 -11.68 -3.29 -33.69
N VAL A 73 -11.95 -3.74 -32.46
CA VAL A 73 -10.94 -3.88 -31.40
C VAL A 73 -10.45 -5.32 -31.35
N GLU A 74 -9.12 -5.46 -31.28
CA GLU A 74 -8.44 -6.74 -31.20
C GLU A 74 -9.01 -7.64 -30.10
N LYS A 75 -9.36 -8.88 -30.48
CA LYS A 75 -10.01 -9.84 -29.57
C LYS A 75 -9.14 -10.15 -28.35
N GLU A 76 -7.82 -10.20 -28.54
CA GLU A 76 -6.87 -10.48 -27.47
C GLU A 76 -6.89 -9.40 -26.38
N GLN A 77 -6.89 -8.13 -26.77
CA GLN A 77 -6.94 -7.01 -25.82
C GLN A 77 -8.24 -7.01 -25.02
N ARG A 78 -9.37 -7.25 -25.68
CA ARG A 78 -10.68 -7.36 -25.02
C ARG A 78 -10.72 -8.50 -24.01
N THR A 79 -10.23 -9.67 -24.42
CA THR A 79 -10.16 -10.86 -23.55
C THR A 79 -9.27 -10.62 -22.34
N TRP A 80 -8.14 -9.96 -22.53
CA TRP A 80 -7.19 -9.64 -21.45
C TRP A 80 -7.79 -8.66 -20.44
N LEU A 81 -8.45 -7.59 -20.89
CA LEU A 81 -9.11 -6.63 -20.01
C LEU A 81 -10.25 -7.27 -19.21
N GLN A 82 -11.03 -8.17 -19.83
CA GLN A 82 -12.08 -8.94 -19.14
C GLN A 82 -11.50 -9.80 -18.01
N ALA A 83 -10.40 -10.51 -18.27
CA ALA A 83 -9.74 -11.34 -17.26
C ALA A 83 -9.22 -10.49 -16.08
N LEU A 84 -8.75 -9.28 -16.35
CA LEU A 84 -8.32 -8.33 -15.33
C LEU A 84 -9.51 -7.81 -14.51
N ALA A 85 -10.58 -7.39 -15.18
CA ALA A 85 -11.80 -6.85 -14.56
C ALA A 85 -12.50 -7.89 -13.66
N ALA A 86 -12.53 -9.16 -14.07
CA ALA A 86 -13.07 -10.25 -13.25
C ALA A 86 -12.35 -10.44 -11.90
N ARG A 87 -11.14 -9.88 -11.76
CA ARG A 87 -10.31 -9.93 -10.55
C ARG A 87 -10.16 -8.56 -9.88
N SER A 88 -10.96 -7.58 -10.28
CA SER A 88 -10.93 -6.21 -9.82
C SER A 88 -12.01 -5.99 -8.76
N PRO A 89 -11.71 -6.14 -7.46
CA PRO A 89 -12.60 -5.62 -6.44
C PRO A 89 -12.65 -4.10 -6.57
N LEU A 90 -13.88 -3.54 -6.59
CA LEU A 90 -14.10 -2.10 -6.54
C LEU A 90 -13.46 -1.51 -5.27
N PHE A 91 -13.10 -0.22 -5.34
CA PHE A 91 -12.79 0.49 -4.10
C PHE A 91 -14.02 0.52 -3.19
N PRO A 92 -13.83 0.41 -1.87
CA PRO A 92 -14.80 1.00 -0.96
C PRO A 92 -14.88 2.49 -1.30
N THR A 93 -16.09 3.00 -1.47
CA THR A 93 -16.39 4.43 -1.60
C THR A 93 -15.74 5.23 -0.47
N ALA A 94 -15.56 6.54 -0.65
CA ALA A 94 -15.05 7.42 0.40
C ALA A 94 -15.83 7.26 1.74
N ALA A 95 -17.14 6.95 1.67
CA ALA A 95 -17.97 6.63 2.82
C ALA A 95 -17.57 5.31 3.50
N GLU A 96 -17.26 4.26 2.73
CA GLU A 96 -16.83 2.96 3.26
C GLU A 96 -15.39 3.02 3.82
N VAL A 97 -14.51 3.81 3.21
CA VAL A 97 -13.15 4.09 3.72
C VAL A 97 -13.23 4.94 5.00
N ALA A 98 -14.12 5.92 5.07
CA ALA A 98 -14.31 6.77 6.25
C ALA A 98 -14.76 5.97 7.49
N VAL A 99 -15.48 4.86 7.32
CA VAL A 99 -15.92 4.00 8.42
C VAL A 99 -14.86 2.98 8.82
N ALA A 100 -14.01 2.54 7.89
CA ALA A 100 -13.00 1.50 8.10
C ALA A 100 -11.62 2.02 8.53
N VAL A 101 -11.27 3.26 8.18
CA VAL A 101 -9.95 3.85 8.48
C VAL A 101 -10.05 4.81 9.66
N HIS A 102 -9.17 4.63 10.63
CA HIS A 102 -9.07 5.54 11.78
C HIS A 102 -8.86 6.99 11.29
N PRO A 103 -9.52 8.00 11.90
CA PRO A 103 -9.44 9.38 11.42
C PRO A 103 -8.02 9.93 11.26
N GLU A 104 -7.12 9.52 12.15
CA GLU A 104 -5.69 9.86 12.17
C GLU A 104 -4.87 9.23 11.03
N ASP A 105 -5.40 8.20 10.38
CA ASP A 105 -4.76 7.48 9.28
C ASP A 105 -5.41 7.80 7.93
N ARG A 106 -6.38 8.73 7.92
CA ARG A 106 -6.96 9.26 6.69
C ARG A 106 -5.92 10.09 5.96
N VAL A 107 -5.80 9.81 4.68
CA VAL A 107 -4.87 10.49 3.79
C VAL A 107 -5.64 10.87 2.54
N ASP A 108 -5.74 12.17 2.31
CA ASP A 108 -6.34 12.72 1.11
C ASP A 108 -5.22 13.22 0.19
N CYS A 109 -5.13 12.62 -0.98
CA CYS A 109 -4.16 12.98 -2.00
C CYS A 109 -4.84 13.87 -3.05
N PHE A 110 -4.12 14.91 -3.44
CA PHE A 110 -4.53 15.86 -4.45
C PHE A 110 -3.47 15.94 -5.55
N HIS A 111 -3.92 16.09 -6.78
CA HIS A 111 -3.07 16.46 -7.90
C HIS A 111 -3.61 17.75 -8.52
N ALA A 112 -2.74 18.76 -8.66
CA ALA A 112 -3.13 20.08 -9.15
C ALA A 112 -4.40 20.65 -8.47
N LYS A 113 -4.49 20.52 -7.13
CA LYS A 113 -5.62 20.94 -6.28
C LYS A 113 -6.94 20.20 -6.51
N ARG A 114 -6.95 19.13 -7.30
CA ARG A 114 -8.10 18.24 -7.45
C ARG A 114 -7.89 17.00 -6.58
N GLU A 115 -8.91 16.62 -5.82
CA GLU A 115 -8.90 15.40 -5.03
C GLU A 115 -8.73 14.18 -5.96
N ALA A 116 -7.88 13.26 -5.56
CA ALA A 116 -7.50 12.09 -6.36
C ALA A 116 -7.62 10.82 -5.51
N LEU A 117 -8.81 10.22 -5.52
CA LEU A 117 -9.18 9.02 -4.78
C LEU A 117 -8.27 7.83 -5.10
N ALA A 118 -7.93 7.62 -6.37
CA ALA A 118 -7.00 6.56 -6.74
C ALA A 118 -5.59 6.79 -6.18
N LEU A 119 -5.14 8.05 -6.08
CA LEU A 119 -3.85 8.38 -5.50
C LEU A 119 -3.87 8.17 -3.97
N SER A 120 -4.94 8.60 -3.29
CA SER A 120 -5.14 8.32 -1.86
C SER A 120 -5.09 6.82 -1.58
N ALA A 121 -5.88 6.05 -2.33
CA ALA A 121 -5.96 4.61 -2.13
C ALA A 121 -4.64 3.90 -2.50
N ALA A 122 -3.94 4.34 -3.54
CA ALA A 122 -2.64 3.78 -3.91
C ALA A 122 -1.58 4.09 -2.85
N ARG A 123 -1.59 5.29 -2.27
CA ARG A 123 -0.68 5.67 -1.18
C ARG A 123 -0.92 4.82 0.06
N LEU A 124 -2.19 4.57 0.37
CA LEU A 124 -2.62 3.74 1.50
C LEU A 124 -2.27 2.26 1.32
N MET A 125 -2.29 1.76 0.09
CA MET A 125 -2.15 0.34 -0.24
C MET A 125 -0.80 -0.03 -0.86
N ASP A 126 0.14 0.92 -0.94
CA ASP A 126 1.44 0.76 -1.60
C ASP A 126 1.29 0.25 -3.05
N GLY A 127 0.41 0.90 -3.79
CA GLY A 127 0.05 0.60 -5.18
C GLY A 127 0.68 1.53 -6.20
N LEU A 128 0.52 1.17 -7.47
CA LEU A 128 0.90 2.01 -8.62
C LEU A 128 -0.35 2.63 -9.26
N PRO A 129 -0.53 3.95 -9.17
CA PRO A 129 -1.46 4.67 -10.01
C PRO A 129 -1.12 4.52 -11.49
N VAL A 130 -2.15 4.24 -12.27
CA VAL A 130 -2.05 4.13 -13.72
C VAL A 130 -3.10 5.02 -14.37
N SER A 131 -2.68 5.83 -15.33
CA SER A 131 -3.55 6.75 -16.05
C SER A 131 -3.72 6.30 -17.49
N ILE A 132 -4.87 6.64 -18.09
CA ILE A 132 -4.94 6.74 -19.55
C ILE A 132 -4.19 8.01 -19.93
N LEU A 133 -3.34 7.95 -20.96
CA LEU A 133 -2.60 9.11 -21.45
C LEU A 133 -3.54 10.05 -22.23
N SER A 134 -4.42 10.73 -21.50
CA SER A 134 -5.46 11.57 -22.06
C SER A 134 -5.07 13.04 -22.22
N ASP A 135 -4.06 13.45 -21.46
CA ASP A 135 -3.49 14.79 -21.37
C ASP A 135 -1.97 14.65 -21.11
N PRO A 136 -1.11 15.53 -21.67
CA PRO A 136 0.33 15.50 -21.42
C PRO A 136 0.75 15.52 -19.96
N VAL A 137 -0.08 16.03 -19.04
CA VAL A 137 0.21 16.00 -17.59
C VAL A 137 0.38 14.58 -17.06
N TRP A 138 -0.23 13.58 -17.73
CA TRP A 138 -0.08 12.18 -17.37
C TRP A 138 1.15 11.54 -18.01
N ASP A 139 1.86 12.19 -18.94
CA ASP A 139 3.06 11.64 -19.58
C ASP A 139 4.31 11.75 -18.69
N THR A 140 4.21 11.20 -17.48
CA THR A 140 5.29 11.18 -16.48
C THR A 140 5.32 9.85 -15.73
N GLU A 141 6.51 9.42 -15.34
CA GLU A 141 6.74 8.28 -14.46
C GLU A 141 6.55 8.60 -12.96
N TRP A 142 6.51 9.89 -12.60
CA TRP A 142 6.32 10.38 -11.24
C TRP A 142 5.30 11.52 -11.22
N LEU A 143 4.25 11.40 -10.41
CA LEU A 143 3.30 12.48 -10.15
C LEU A 143 3.73 13.27 -8.92
N GLU A 144 3.61 14.59 -9.03
CA GLU A 144 3.65 15.46 -7.85
C GLU A 144 2.26 15.48 -7.23
N ILE A 145 2.19 15.09 -5.95
CA ILE A 145 0.95 15.05 -5.19
C ILE A 145 1.07 15.91 -3.93
N THR A 146 -0.03 16.55 -3.58
CA THR A 146 -0.23 17.17 -2.27
C THR A 146 -0.96 16.18 -1.39
N ILE A 147 -0.48 15.98 -0.18
CA ILE A 147 -1.02 15.05 0.80
C ILE A 147 -1.53 15.85 1.99
N HIS A 148 -2.81 15.65 2.31
CA HIS A 148 -3.45 16.14 3.52
C HIS A 148 -3.63 14.97 4.48
N ALA A 149 -3.07 15.09 5.68
CA ALA A 149 -3.15 14.08 6.73
C ALA A 149 -3.21 14.75 8.11
N LEU A 150 -3.74 14.05 9.11
CA LEU A 150 -3.71 14.52 10.49
C LEU A 150 -2.37 14.18 11.13
N ASP A 151 -1.82 15.10 11.92
CA ASP A 151 -0.65 14.85 12.74
C ASP A 151 -1.00 14.22 14.10
N ALA A 152 -0.03 14.16 15.02
CA ALA A 152 -0.26 13.56 16.34
C ALA A 152 -1.16 14.42 17.26
N ALA A 153 -1.27 15.73 16.99
CA ALA A 153 -2.16 16.63 17.70
C ALA A 153 -3.58 16.63 17.12
N GLY A 154 -3.78 15.98 15.97
CA GLY A 154 -5.03 16.01 15.22
C GLY A 154 -5.15 17.24 14.32
N ASP A 155 -4.05 17.96 14.09
CA ASP A 155 -4.02 19.10 13.19
C ASP A 155 -3.82 18.62 11.75
N LEU A 156 -4.49 19.28 10.80
CA LEU A 156 -4.33 19.02 9.38
C LEU A 156 -2.95 19.52 8.91
N VAL A 157 -2.13 18.60 8.40
CA VAL A 157 -0.83 18.91 7.83
C VAL A 157 -0.85 18.63 6.34
N GLU A 158 -0.32 19.60 5.59
CA GLU A 158 -0.08 19.49 4.16
C GLU A 158 1.40 19.14 3.91
N SER A 159 1.63 18.19 2.99
CA SER A 159 2.96 17.86 2.50
C SER A 159 2.94 17.59 1.01
N GLN A 160 4.11 17.65 0.37
CA GLN A 160 4.28 17.32 -1.05
C GLN A 160 5.17 16.09 -1.19
N GLU A 161 4.77 15.17 -2.06
CA GLU A 161 5.50 13.92 -2.32
C GLU A 161 5.55 13.65 -3.83
N LYS A 162 6.64 13.04 -4.30
CA LYS A 162 6.69 12.42 -5.63
C LYS A 162 6.19 10.99 -5.53
N PHE A 163 5.16 10.67 -6.28
CA PHE A 163 4.48 9.38 -6.23
C PHE A 163 4.64 8.62 -7.54
N ARG A 164 4.93 7.32 -7.48
CA ARG A 164 5.14 6.49 -8.69
C ARG A 164 3.89 6.55 -9.55
N HIS A 165 4.07 6.62 -10.86
CA HIS A 165 2.98 6.72 -11.82
C HIS A 165 3.37 6.07 -13.15
N ALA A 166 2.36 5.66 -13.93
CA ALA A 166 2.56 5.25 -15.30
C ALA A 166 1.32 5.50 -16.17
N SER A 167 1.57 5.85 -17.43
CA SER A 167 0.54 6.06 -18.47
C SER A 167 0.94 5.49 -19.83
N ARG A 168 2.18 5.00 -19.92
CA ARG A 168 2.74 4.29 -21.08
C ARG A 168 3.72 3.21 -20.61
N PRO A 169 4.00 2.18 -21.43
CA PRO A 169 4.89 1.08 -21.06
C PRO A 169 6.28 1.53 -20.59
N GLU A 170 6.83 2.59 -21.19
CA GLU A 170 8.17 3.07 -20.89
C GLU A 170 8.31 3.57 -19.43
N HIS A 171 7.23 4.10 -18.84
CA HIS A 171 7.24 4.51 -17.43
C HIS A 171 7.38 3.30 -16.48
N ILE A 172 6.90 2.13 -16.90
CA ILE A 172 7.05 0.90 -16.11
C ILE A 172 8.50 0.47 -16.02
N ASP A 173 9.29 0.72 -17.06
CA ASP A 173 10.70 0.34 -17.10
C ASP A 173 11.51 1.11 -16.06
N ILE A 174 11.15 2.37 -15.80
CA ILE A 174 11.75 3.19 -14.73
C ILE A 174 11.48 2.58 -13.34
N HIS A 175 10.34 1.91 -13.18
CA HIS A 175 9.92 1.29 -11.91
C HIS A 175 10.26 -0.20 -11.81
N ALA A 176 11.07 -0.74 -12.73
CA ALA A 176 11.32 -2.18 -12.83
C ALA A 176 11.92 -2.76 -11.55
N ASP A 177 12.92 -2.13 -10.95
CA ASP A 177 13.54 -2.60 -9.70
C ASP A 177 12.54 -2.69 -8.55
N TRP A 178 11.65 -1.69 -8.45
CA TRP A 178 10.57 -1.70 -7.46
C TRP A 178 9.56 -2.81 -7.73
N LEU A 179 9.13 -3.01 -8.98
CA LEU A 179 8.22 -4.11 -9.35
C LEU A 179 8.86 -5.49 -9.10
N HIS A 180 10.14 -5.63 -9.42
CA HIS A 180 10.91 -6.85 -9.14
C HIS A 180 11.01 -7.11 -7.64
N SER A 181 11.26 -6.09 -6.81
CA SER A 181 11.30 -6.25 -5.36
C SER A 181 9.95 -6.74 -4.80
N LEU A 182 8.83 -6.21 -5.29
CA LEU A 182 7.50 -6.69 -4.94
C LEU A 182 7.29 -8.16 -5.34
N SER A 183 7.80 -8.57 -6.51
CA SER A 183 7.63 -9.92 -7.04
C SER A 183 8.43 -10.99 -6.26
N ARG A 184 9.64 -10.63 -5.78
CA ARG A 184 10.55 -11.50 -5.03
C ARG A 184 9.95 -11.92 -3.69
N ILE A 185 9.22 -11.02 -3.07
CA ILE A 185 8.61 -11.25 -1.76
C ILE A 185 7.27 -11.95 -1.96
N THR A 186 7.27 -13.27 -1.88
CA THR A 186 6.06 -14.10 -1.97
C THR A 186 5.62 -14.52 -0.60
N VAL A 187 4.64 -13.80 -0.06
CA VAL A 187 3.95 -14.11 1.19
C VAL A 187 2.48 -14.31 0.84
N LYS A 188 1.95 -15.50 1.10
CA LYS A 188 0.56 -15.88 0.77
C LYS A 188 -0.44 -15.45 1.83
N ASP A 189 -0.08 -15.65 3.10
CA ASP A 189 -0.84 -15.33 4.30
C ASP A 189 0.13 -15.13 5.47
N GLY A 190 -0.37 -14.83 6.67
CA GLY A 190 0.51 -14.60 7.82
C GLY A 190 1.19 -15.87 8.36
N ARG A 191 0.69 -17.08 8.07
CA ARG A 191 1.40 -18.32 8.42
C ARG A 191 2.63 -18.49 7.53
N ASP A 192 2.48 -18.28 6.23
CA ASP A 192 3.59 -18.28 5.27
C ASP A 192 4.62 -17.18 5.61
N LEU A 193 4.18 -16.01 6.08
CA LEU A 193 5.07 -14.95 6.58
C LEU A 193 5.90 -15.43 7.77
N TRP A 194 5.25 -16.04 8.76
CA TRP A 194 5.92 -16.58 9.92
C TRP A 194 6.95 -17.64 9.55
N ASP A 195 6.61 -18.57 8.65
CA ASP A 195 7.52 -19.65 8.25
C ASP A 195 8.76 -19.11 7.51
N LYS A 196 8.59 -18.05 6.71
CA LYS A 196 9.68 -17.39 5.97
C LYS A 196 10.45 -16.33 6.76
N ARG A 197 10.02 -15.97 7.97
CA ARG A 197 10.52 -14.81 8.71
C ARG A 197 12.04 -14.76 8.85
N LYS A 198 12.69 -15.91 9.11
CA LYS A 198 14.15 -15.98 9.29
C LYS A 198 14.92 -15.70 8.00
N THR A 199 14.35 -16.04 6.84
CA THR A 199 14.94 -15.77 5.53
C THR A 199 14.66 -14.34 5.07
N LEU A 200 13.45 -13.84 5.31
CA LEU A 200 13.05 -12.49 4.90
C LEU A 200 13.60 -11.39 5.80
N PHE A 201 13.72 -11.66 7.10
CA PHE A 201 14.05 -10.66 8.12
C PHE A 201 15.18 -11.15 9.07
N PRO A 202 16.39 -11.43 8.56
CA PRO A 202 17.48 -11.97 9.38
C PRO A 202 17.98 -11.02 10.48
N ALA A 203 17.76 -9.71 10.34
CA ALA A 203 18.09 -8.69 11.35
C ALA A 203 16.96 -8.47 12.37
N LEU A 204 15.84 -9.18 12.23
CA LEU A 204 14.72 -9.12 13.16
C LEU A 204 14.57 -10.43 13.95
N GLU A 205 14.28 -10.29 15.23
CA GLU A 205 13.76 -11.33 16.10
C GLU A 205 12.26 -11.08 16.34
N MET A 206 11.45 -12.13 16.36
CA MET A 206 10.02 -12.01 16.64
C MET A 206 9.70 -12.77 17.93
N CYS A 207 8.98 -12.12 18.86
CA CYS A 207 8.50 -12.75 20.09
C CYS A 207 7.52 -13.90 19.80
N LYS A 208 7.32 -14.77 20.80
CA LYS A 208 6.54 -16.03 20.65
C LYS A 208 5.10 -15.78 20.23
N GLU A 209 4.52 -14.70 20.72
CA GLU A 209 3.13 -14.30 20.53
C GLU A 209 2.84 -13.89 19.08
N VAL A 210 3.84 -13.35 18.37
CA VAL A 210 3.73 -12.87 16.98
C VAL A 210 3.25 -13.96 16.03
N ARG A 211 3.60 -15.23 16.29
CA ARG A 211 3.12 -16.37 15.48
C ARG A 211 1.61 -16.45 15.45
N ALA A 212 0.98 -16.38 16.62
CA ALA A 212 -0.46 -16.52 16.76
C ALA A 212 -1.16 -15.30 16.14
N GLN A 213 -0.60 -14.11 16.35
CA GLN A 213 -1.10 -12.85 15.77
C GLN A 213 -1.06 -12.89 14.23
N LEU A 214 0.07 -13.30 13.64
CA LEU A 214 0.18 -13.42 12.19
C LEU A 214 -0.78 -14.44 11.60
N ALA A 215 -1.11 -15.53 12.32
CA ALA A 215 -2.06 -16.54 11.83
C ALA A 215 -3.48 -15.98 11.58
N GLY A 216 -3.81 -14.80 12.13
CA GLY A 216 -5.04 -14.07 11.90
C GLY A 216 -5.13 -13.34 10.54
N PHE A 217 -4.01 -13.15 9.83
CA PHE A 217 -3.99 -12.50 8.52
C PHE A 217 -4.09 -13.55 7.41
N LYS A 218 -5.22 -13.57 6.71
CA LYS A 218 -5.53 -14.59 5.69
C LYS A 218 -5.03 -14.18 4.31
N SER A 219 -5.11 -15.09 3.35
CA SER A 219 -4.73 -14.78 1.98
C SER A 219 -5.63 -13.70 1.39
N GLY A 220 -5.04 -12.72 0.71
CA GLY A 220 -5.74 -11.58 0.14
C GLY A 220 -6.02 -10.44 1.14
N ASP A 221 -5.60 -10.58 2.40
CA ASP A 221 -5.77 -9.54 3.41
C ASP A 221 -4.94 -8.27 3.05
N PRO A 222 -5.57 -7.10 2.89
CA PRO A 222 -4.90 -5.84 2.62
C PRO A 222 -3.78 -5.49 3.60
N ALA A 223 -4.01 -5.73 4.90
CA ALA A 223 -3.09 -5.37 5.97
C ALA A 223 -1.78 -6.18 5.91
N LEU A 224 -1.82 -7.40 5.37
CA LEU A 224 -0.64 -8.25 5.28
C LEU A 224 0.46 -7.64 4.41
N ARG A 225 0.09 -6.97 3.30
CA ARG A 225 1.07 -6.27 2.45
C ARG A 225 1.79 -5.18 3.24
N GLN A 226 1.04 -4.47 4.08
CA GLN A 226 1.53 -3.33 4.84
C GLN A 226 2.39 -3.77 6.01
N ILE A 227 2.00 -4.85 6.69
CA ILE A 227 2.85 -5.53 7.67
C ILE A 227 4.17 -5.95 7.04
N VAL A 228 4.15 -6.62 5.89
CA VAL A 228 5.37 -7.04 5.20
C VAL A 228 6.24 -5.84 4.83
N LYS A 229 5.65 -4.74 4.33
CA LYS A 229 6.37 -3.50 4.03
C LYS A 229 7.06 -2.94 5.27
N ARG A 230 6.34 -2.80 6.39
CA ARG A 230 6.91 -2.28 7.65
C ARG A 230 8.04 -3.17 8.17
N LEU A 231 7.88 -4.49 8.10
CA LEU A 231 8.94 -5.43 8.49
C LEU A 231 10.16 -5.34 7.58
N LEU A 232 10.02 -5.04 6.28
CA LEU A 232 11.15 -4.81 5.38
C LEU A 232 11.88 -3.50 5.69
N GLU A 233 11.13 -2.43 5.97
CA GLU A 233 11.69 -1.15 6.41
C GLU A 233 12.49 -1.33 7.70
N MET A 234 11.93 -2.05 8.68
CA MET A 234 12.62 -2.43 9.91
C MET A 234 13.85 -3.30 9.64
N GLN A 235 13.72 -4.33 8.80
CA GLN A 235 14.83 -5.20 8.41
C GLN A 235 15.99 -4.40 7.81
N GLN A 236 15.69 -3.43 6.93
CA GLN A 236 16.71 -2.59 6.31
C GLN A 236 17.41 -1.69 7.34
N PHE A 237 16.65 -1.07 8.24
CA PHE A 237 17.20 -0.25 9.32
C PHE A 237 18.10 -1.08 10.26
N PHE A 238 17.56 -2.16 10.82
CA PHE A 238 18.26 -3.00 11.79
C PHE A 238 19.43 -3.78 11.18
N ALA A 239 19.45 -4.03 9.87
CA ALA A 239 20.60 -4.66 9.22
C ALA A 239 21.89 -3.84 9.30
N THR A 240 21.79 -2.51 9.51
CA THR A 240 22.94 -1.60 9.65
C THR A 240 22.98 -0.89 11.01
N TRP A 241 22.06 -1.22 11.91
CA TRP A 241 21.92 -0.55 13.19
C TRP A 241 23.03 -0.98 14.16
N GLN A 242 23.56 -0.02 14.91
CA GLN A 242 24.72 -0.21 15.80
C GLN A 242 24.38 0.20 17.25
N GLY A 243 23.17 -0.07 17.70
CA GLY A 243 22.76 0.22 19.09
C GLY A 243 22.42 1.69 19.36
N THR A 244 22.25 2.50 18.32
CA THR A 244 21.84 3.91 18.48
C THR A 244 20.40 4.03 18.97
N ALA A 245 20.06 5.11 19.66
CA ALA A 245 18.70 5.33 20.16
C ALA A 245 17.67 5.31 19.01
N ILE A 246 16.55 4.61 19.23
CA ILE A 246 15.40 4.62 18.33
C ILE A 246 14.62 5.92 18.57
N GLY A 247 14.20 6.57 17.49
CA GLY A 247 13.46 7.81 17.51
C GLY A 247 12.42 7.89 16.38
N PRO A 248 11.66 8.99 16.31
CA PRO A 248 10.55 9.13 15.37
C PRO A 248 10.92 9.04 13.89
N SER A 249 12.18 9.37 13.56
CA SER A 249 12.74 9.35 12.20
C SER A 249 13.67 8.16 11.93
N SER A 250 13.71 7.17 12.82
CA SER A 250 14.57 5.98 12.64
C SER A 250 14.15 5.11 11.46
N LEU A 251 12.84 5.04 11.17
CA LEU A 251 12.31 4.32 10.01
C LEU A 251 11.74 5.31 8.98
N PRO A 252 11.61 4.91 7.70
CA PRO A 252 10.92 5.71 6.68
C PRO A 252 9.46 6.04 7.03
N THR A 253 8.83 5.22 7.86
CA THR A 253 7.51 5.47 8.41
C THR A 253 7.58 6.17 9.76
N LYS A 254 6.58 7.00 10.05
CA LYS A 254 6.42 7.62 11.37
C LYS A 254 6.41 6.55 12.45
N CYS A 255 7.37 6.66 13.37
CA CYS A 255 7.47 5.85 14.57
C CYS A 255 7.05 6.69 15.76
N THR A 256 6.24 6.13 16.64
CA THR A 256 5.80 6.82 17.86
C THR A 256 5.95 5.89 19.05
N PRO A 257 6.39 6.40 20.22
CA PRO A 257 6.31 5.66 21.45
C PRO A 257 4.90 5.80 22.05
N GLU A 258 4.50 4.82 22.85
CA GLU A 258 3.38 4.99 23.77
C GLU A 258 3.70 6.03 24.86
N SER A 259 2.66 6.65 25.41
CA SER A 259 2.82 7.64 26.48
C SER A 259 3.28 6.98 27.78
N VAL A 260 3.98 7.76 28.61
CA VAL A 260 4.41 7.30 29.95
C VAL A 260 3.22 6.83 30.80
N SER A 261 2.07 7.51 30.69
CA SER A 261 0.85 7.11 31.42
C SER A 261 0.29 5.77 30.94
N THR A 262 0.31 5.50 29.63
CA THR A 262 -0.04 4.20 29.06
C THR A 262 0.91 3.12 29.57
N MET A 263 2.22 3.32 29.47
CA MET A 263 3.21 2.32 29.88
C MET A 263 3.14 2.02 31.38
N ASN A 264 2.83 3.02 32.22
CA ASN A 264 2.63 2.80 33.65
C ASN A 264 1.36 1.99 33.97
N LYS A 265 0.28 2.16 33.19
CA LYS A 265 -1.02 1.52 33.46
C LYS A 265 -1.14 0.13 32.83
N TYR A 266 -0.67 -0.04 31.59
CA TYR A 266 -0.84 -1.25 30.77
C TYR A 266 0.50 -1.94 30.51
N ARG A 267 1.39 -1.90 31.50
CA ARG A 267 2.75 -2.43 31.39
C ARG A 267 2.78 -3.89 30.97
N GLU A 268 1.91 -4.70 31.56
CA GLU A 268 1.83 -6.14 31.30
C GLU A 268 1.37 -6.43 29.87
N GLU A 269 0.39 -5.68 29.36
CA GLU A 269 -0.13 -5.82 28.00
C GLU A 269 0.87 -5.37 26.93
N HIS A 270 1.82 -4.51 27.31
CA HIS A 270 2.94 -4.07 26.48
C HIS A 270 4.20 -4.93 26.65
N THR A 271 4.13 -6.01 27.43
CA THR A 271 5.28 -6.89 27.72
C THR A 271 5.15 -8.21 26.96
N PHE A 272 6.16 -8.55 26.14
CA PHE A 272 6.17 -9.76 25.32
C PHE A 272 7.41 -10.60 25.56
N THR A 273 7.32 -11.90 25.24
CA THR A 273 8.36 -12.87 25.60
C THR A 273 9.19 -13.27 24.38
N ARG A 274 10.50 -13.02 24.44
CA ARG A 274 11.49 -13.50 23.46
C ARG A 274 11.57 -15.02 23.44
N GLU A 275 12.21 -15.57 22.41
CA GLU A 275 12.45 -17.03 22.32
C GLU A 275 13.24 -17.55 23.54
N ASN A 276 14.20 -16.78 24.04
CA ASN A 276 15.04 -17.09 25.21
C ASN A 276 14.31 -16.97 26.57
N GLY A 277 13.04 -16.52 26.60
CA GLY A 277 12.26 -16.35 27.82
C GLY A 277 12.38 -14.97 28.48
N GLN A 278 13.25 -14.09 27.98
CA GLN A 278 13.32 -12.70 28.44
C GLN A 278 12.04 -11.96 28.09
N GLN A 279 11.52 -11.21 29.05
CA GLN A 279 10.40 -10.31 28.87
C GLN A 279 10.91 -8.91 28.53
N ILE A 280 10.31 -8.30 27.51
CA ILE A 280 10.62 -6.93 27.06
C ILE A 280 9.32 -6.14 27.02
N GLU A 281 9.39 -4.93 27.54
CA GLU A 281 8.32 -3.94 27.50
C GLU A 281 8.49 -3.07 26.25
N PHE A 282 7.45 -2.96 25.42
CA PHE A 282 7.51 -2.26 24.14
C PHE A 282 6.69 -0.98 24.15
N SER A 283 7.36 0.15 23.93
CA SER A 283 6.71 1.46 23.75
C SER A 283 6.66 1.89 22.28
N TRP A 284 7.73 1.66 21.53
CA TRP A 284 7.82 2.05 20.12
C TRP A 284 6.93 1.20 19.23
N HIS A 285 6.23 1.86 18.33
CA HIS A 285 5.41 1.22 17.33
C HIS A 285 5.36 1.98 16.01
N VAL A 286 5.01 1.25 14.96
CA VAL A 286 4.61 1.79 13.66
C VAL A 286 3.21 1.32 13.29
N ARG A 287 2.50 2.10 12.49
CA ARG A 287 1.18 1.70 11.96
C ARG A 287 1.30 0.92 10.66
N PHE A 288 0.38 -0.01 10.45
CA PHE A 288 0.15 -0.67 9.15
C PHE A 288 -1.26 -0.35 8.63
N THR A 289 -1.39 0.82 8.02
CA THR A 289 -2.64 1.28 7.40
C THR A 289 -3.02 0.40 6.20
N PRO A 290 -4.30 0.25 5.80
CA PRO A 290 -5.50 1.00 6.24
C PRO A 290 -6.07 0.58 7.60
N ASP A 291 -5.70 -0.60 8.11
CA ASP A 291 -6.12 -1.05 9.44
C ASP A 291 -5.47 -0.15 10.51
N PRO A 292 -6.12 0.08 11.68
CA PRO A 292 -5.53 0.84 12.78
C PRO A 292 -4.40 0.09 13.51
N GLY A 293 -3.87 -0.94 12.87
CA GLY A 293 -2.97 -1.88 13.47
C GLY A 293 -1.57 -1.33 13.69
N ARG A 294 -0.91 -1.86 14.71
CA ARG A 294 0.42 -1.46 15.16
C ARG A 294 1.37 -2.64 15.20
N ILE A 295 2.60 -2.42 14.73
CA ILE A 295 3.74 -3.30 14.99
C ILE A 295 4.56 -2.65 16.11
N PHE A 296 4.61 -3.31 17.25
CA PHE A 296 5.43 -2.90 18.40
C PHE A 296 6.81 -3.52 18.27
N PHE A 297 7.84 -2.70 18.45
CA PHE A 297 9.22 -3.09 18.23
C PHE A 297 10.18 -2.38 19.18
N ASP A 298 11.37 -2.94 19.32
CA ASP A 298 12.50 -2.33 20.03
C ASP A 298 13.82 -2.79 19.39
N GLY A 299 14.95 -2.28 19.86
CA GLY A 299 16.28 -2.70 19.47
C GLY A 299 17.01 -3.41 20.61
N ASP A 300 17.71 -4.50 20.29
CA ASP A 300 18.61 -5.18 21.20
C ASP A 300 20.06 -4.73 20.97
N PRO A 301 20.62 -3.85 21.83
CA PRO A 301 21.97 -3.34 21.63
C PRO A 301 23.05 -4.42 21.81
N ASP A 302 22.76 -5.54 22.46
CA ASP A 302 23.73 -6.63 22.64
C ASP A 302 23.86 -7.49 21.39
N THR A 303 22.76 -7.67 20.66
CA THR A 303 22.72 -8.49 19.42
C THR A 303 22.65 -7.67 18.14
N PHE A 304 22.48 -6.35 18.24
CA PHE A 304 22.22 -5.41 17.15
C PHE A 304 21.02 -5.79 16.28
N LYS A 305 20.03 -6.48 16.86
CA LYS A 305 18.80 -6.90 16.17
C LYS A 305 17.62 -6.04 16.56
N GLY A 306 16.69 -5.89 15.63
CA GLY A 306 15.34 -5.42 15.96
C GLY A 306 14.54 -6.54 16.59
N ILE A 307 13.77 -6.24 17.63
CA ILE A 307 12.84 -7.18 18.26
C ILE A 307 11.42 -6.71 17.93
N VAL A 308 10.62 -7.60 17.35
CA VAL A 308 9.19 -7.38 17.13
C VAL A 308 8.42 -8.10 18.22
N GLY A 309 7.81 -7.32 19.12
CA GLY A 309 7.03 -7.83 20.24
C GLY A 309 5.61 -8.25 19.86
N CYS A 310 4.95 -7.43 19.04
CA CYS A 310 3.53 -7.59 18.74
C CYS A 310 3.15 -7.03 17.37
N ILE A 311 2.23 -7.70 16.68
CA ILE A 311 1.53 -7.24 15.48
C ILE A 311 0.03 -7.27 15.78
N ALA A 312 -0.52 -6.15 16.24
CA ALA A 312 -1.91 -6.03 16.68
C ALA A 312 -2.76 -5.30 15.64
N ARG A 313 -3.96 -5.81 15.32
CA ARG A 313 -4.90 -5.15 14.41
C ARG A 313 -5.54 -3.89 14.99
N ASP A 314 -5.84 -3.90 16.29
CA ASP A 314 -6.55 -2.81 16.97
C ASP A 314 -5.64 -2.05 17.95
N GLY A 315 -4.32 -2.21 17.79
CA GLY A 315 -3.34 -1.74 18.75
C GLY A 315 -3.37 -2.50 20.08
N LEU A 316 -2.66 -1.96 21.08
CA LEU A 316 -2.69 -2.41 22.47
C LEU A 316 -3.47 -1.41 23.32
N PRO A 317 -3.93 -1.78 24.53
CA PRO A 317 -4.66 -0.87 25.41
C PRO A 317 -3.87 0.39 25.75
N THR A 318 -4.49 1.56 25.59
CA THR A 318 -3.88 2.85 25.90
C THR A 318 -4.73 3.67 26.86
N VAL A 319 -4.09 4.59 27.59
CA VAL A 319 -4.82 5.59 28.38
C VAL A 319 -5.38 6.62 27.39
N LYS A 320 -6.71 6.73 27.33
CA LYS A 320 -7.35 7.81 26.57
C LYS A 320 -6.98 9.14 27.21
N ALA A 321 -6.51 10.10 26.42
CA ALA A 321 -6.40 11.47 26.89
C ALA A 321 -7.80 11.96 27.32
N PRO A 322 -7.94 12.74 28.40
CA PRO A 322 -9.19 13.41 28.69
C PRO A 322 -9.54 14.30 27.49
N THR A 323 -10.71 14.04 26.90
CA THR A 323 -11.34 14.88 25.87
C THR A 323 -11.65 16.26 26.40
#